data_AF-T0I036-F1
#
_entry.id   AF-T0I036-F1
#
_cell.length_a   1.000
_cell.length_b   1.000
_cell.length_c   1.000
_cell.angle_alpha   90.00
_cell.angle_beta   90.00
_cell.angle_gamma   90.00
#
_symmetry.space_group_name_H-M   'P 1'
#
loop_
_entity.id
_entity.type
_entity.pdbx_description
1 polymer ?
#
loop_
_entity_poly.entity_id
_entity_poly.type
_entity_poly.pdbx_seq_one_letter_code
_entity_poly.pdbx_strand_id
1 'polypeptide(L)' 'MSLPIDIRKRLGLENGGSVIVEETETGVVLRTVSQAVARAQAIAKRYTEGNPDATVTAFLADRHAESGE' A
#
# COMPACT_ATOMS: atom_id res chain seq x y z
N MET A 1 0.84 4.08 25.24
CA MET A 1 -0.50 4.45 24.73
C MET A 1 -1.32 3.20 24.46
N SER A 2 -2.62 3.23 24.71
CA SER A 2 -3.54 2.10 24.49
C SER A 2 -4.56 2.50 23.42
N LEU A 3 -4.63 1.77 22.30
CA LEU A 3 -5.68 1.94 21.30
C LEU A 3 -6.99 1.36 21.83
N PRO A 4 -8.14 2.07 21.74
CA PRO A 4 -9.44 1.53 22.12
C PRO A 4 -9.74 0.16 21.48
N ILE A 5 -10.42 -0.73 22.22
CA ILE A 5 -10.68 -2.11 21.79
C ILE A 5 -11.34 -2.17 20.41
N ASP A 6 -12.35 -1.32 20.16
CA ASP A 6 -13.09 -1.30 18.90
C ASP A 6 -12.22 -0.93 17.69
N ILE A 7 -11.20 -0.09 17.92
CA ILE A 7 -10.24 0.27 16.88
C ILE A 7 -9.33 -0.93 16.60
N ARG A 8 -8.86 -1.62 17.64
CA ARG A 8 -8.05 -2.84 17.47
C ARG A 8 -8.80 -3.91 16.69
N LYS A 9 -10.10 -4.13 16.98
CA LYS A 9 -10.95 -5.07 16.23
C LYS A 9 -10.98 -4.76 14.74
N ARG A 10 -11.30 -3.50 14.41
CA ARG A 10 -11.45 -3.04 13.03
C ARG A 10 -10.16 -3.09 12.23
N LEU A 11 -9.02 -2.91 12.90
CA LEU A 11 -7.70 -2.94 12.27
C LEU A 11 -7.04 -4.33 12.33
N GLY A 12 -7.71 -5.34 12.87
CA GLY A 12 -7.15 -6.70 13.01
C GLY A 12 -5.98 -6.79 14.01
N LEU A 13 -5.92 -5.89 14.99
CA LEU A 13 -4.85 -5.78 16.00
C LEU A 13 -5.25 -6.39 17.36
N GLU A 14 -6.31 -7.19 17.42
CA GLU A 14 -6.87 -7.73 18.67
C GLU A 14 -5.88 -8.61 19.43
N ASN A 15 -5.09 -9.41 18.71
CA ASN A 15 -4.15 -10.39 19.26
C ASN A 15 -2.69 -9.88 19.24
N GLY A 16 -2.49 -8.57 19.08
CA GLY A 16 -1.19 -8.01 18.72
C GLY A 16 -0.94 -8.09 17.22
N GLY A 17 -0.23 -7.09 16.68
CA GLY A 17 0.03 -6.97 15.26
C GLY A 17 0.94 -5.77 14.97
N SER A 18 1.59 -5.79 13.81
CA SER A 18 2.50 -4.73 13.39
C SER A 18 1.75 -3.58 12.74
N VAL A 19 2.11 -2.36 13.12
CA VAL A 19 1.65 -1.13 12.49
C VAL A 19 2.85 -0.33 11.99
N ILE A 20 2.66 0.37 10.89
CA ILE A 20 3.59 1.36 10.39
C ILE A 20 3.26 2.68 11.10
N VAL A 21 4.29 3.27 11.69
CA VAL A 21 4.22 4.56 12.38
C VAL A 21 4.89 5.59 11.48
N GLU A 22 4.15 6.65 11.12
CA GLU A 22 4.67 7.76 10.33
C GLU A 22 4.54 9.04 11.15
N GLU A 23 5.65 9.76 11.31
CA GLU A 23 5.63 11.11 11.88
C GLU A 23 5.30 12.11 10.77
N THR A 24 4.37 13.00 11.06
CA THR A 24 3.90 14.06 10.16
C THR A 24 3.97 15.40 10.89
N GLU A 25 3.87 16.50 10.15
CA GLU A 25 3.89 17.86 10.73
C GLU A 25 2.82 18.08 11.82
N THR A 26 1.69 17.37 11.72
CA THR A 26 0.56 17.51 12.66
C THR A 26 0.50 16.42 13.73
N GLY A 27 1.46 15.48 13.73
CA GLY A 27 1.52 14.39 14.71
C GLY A 27 1.81 13.02 14.09
N VAL A 28 1.40 11.97 14.80
CA VAL A 28 1.74 10.59 14.43
C VAL A 28 0.55 9.90 13.78
N VAL A 29 0.79 9.27 12.62
CA VAL A 29 -0.21 8.45 11.92
C VAL A 29 0.18 6.98 12.04
N LEU A 30 -0.77 6.15 12.48
CA LEU A 30 -0.64 4.69 12.52
C LEU A 30 -1.40 4.08 11.35
N ARG A 31 -0.76 3.16 10.63
CA ARG A 31 -1.40 2.40 9.54
C ARG A 31 -1.10 0.92 9.65
N THR A 32 -2.04 0.09 9.23
CA THR A 32 -1.73 -1.31 8.92
C THR A 32 -0.91 -1.36 7.62
N VAL A 33 -0.21 -2.47 7.40
CA VAL A 33 0.50 -2.71 6.13
C VAL A 33 -0.46 -2.63 4.94
N SER A 34 -1.66 -3.22 5.06
CA SER A 34 -2.68 -3.18 4.01
C SER A 34 -3.13 -1.76 3.67
N GLN A 35 -3.31 -0.90 4.68
CA GLN A 35 -3.63 0.52 4.47
C GLN A 35 -2.49 1.28 3.79
N ALA A 36 -1.24 1.00 4.17
CA ALA A 36 -0.07 1.62 3.55
C ALA A 36 0.06 1.24 2.06
N VAL A 37 -0.13 -0.05 1.75
CA VAL A 37 -0.13 -0.56 0.36
C VAL A 37 -1.26 0.09 -0.44
N ALA A 38 -2.50 0.09 0.08
CA ALA A 38 -3.63 0.71 -0.59
C ALA A 38 -3.39 2.21 -0.87
N ARG A 39 -2.78 2.93 0.06
CA ARG A 39 -2.40 4.33 -0.14
C ARG A 39 -1.35 4.48 -1.25
N ALA A 40 -0.29 3.67 -1.22
CA ALA A 40 0.75 3.71 -2.24
C ALA A 40 0.17 3.43 -3.64
N GLN A 41 -0.71 2.43 -3.76
CA GLN A 41 -1.42 2.12 -5.00
C GLN A 41 -2.33 3.27 -5.46
N ALA A 42 -3.05 3.92 -4.55
CA ALA A 42 -3.89 5.07 -4.88
C ALA A 42 -3.08 6.27 -5.38
N ILE A 43 -1.87 6.49 -4.84
CA ILE A 43 -0.95 7.51 -5.32
C ILE A 43 -0.42 7.14 -6.70
N ALA A 44 0.09 5.91 -6.87
CA ALA A 44 0.62 5.43 -8.14
C ALA A 44 -0.44 5.51 -9.26
N LYS A 45 -1.69 5.13 -8.96
CA LYS A 45 -2.81 5.21 -9.91
C LYS A 45 -2.97 6.61 -10.51
N ARG A 46 -2.75 7.68 -9.75
CA ARG A 46 -2.84 9.06 -10.28
C ARG A 46 -1.85 9.35 -11.40
N TYR A 47 -0.73 8.63 -11.45
CA TYR A 47 0.32 8.79 -12.44
C TYR A 47 0.25 7.76 -13.57
N THR A 48 -0.45 6.65 -13.36
CA THR A 48 -0.56 5.55 -14.33
C THR A 48 -1.94 5.44 -14.97
N GLU A 49 -2.93 6.20 -14.50
CA GLU A 49 -4.30 6.15 -15.03
C GLU A 49 -4.34 6.54 -16.51
N GLY A 50 -5.02 5.72 -17.31
CA GLY A 50 -5.11 5.90 -18.76
C GLY A 50 -3.89 5.45 -19.55
N ASN A 51 -2.80 5.01 -18.89
CA ASN A 51 -1.64 4.44 -19.56
C ASN A 51 -1.70 2.89 -19.55
N PRO A 52 -2.04 2.24 -20.68
CA PRO A 52 -2.12 0.77 -20.74
C PRO A 52 -0.78 0.08 -20.51
N ASP A 53 0.32 0.77 -20.78
CA ASP A 53 1.69 0.26 -20.62
C ASP A 53 2.18 0.39 -19.16
N ALA A 54 1.49 1.18 -18.33
CA ALA A 54 1.79 1.33 -16.91
C ALA A 54 1.14 0.21 -16.07
N THR A 55 1.28 -1.03 -16.53
CA THR A 55 0.78 -2.24 -15.86
C THR A 55 1.87 -3.30 -15.72
N VAL A 56 1.73 -4.18 -14.73
CA VAL A 56 2.65 -5.32 -14.55
C VAL A 56 2.63 -6.24 -15.77
N THR A 57 1.45 -6.42 -16.39
CA THR A 57 1.30 -7.24 -17.59
C THR A 57 2.11 -6.70 -18.76
N ALA A 58 2.04 -5.39 -19.03
CA ALA A 58 2.83 -4.75 -20.08
C ALA A 58 4.33 -4.90 -19.80
N PHE A 59 4.78 -4.60 -18.57
CA PHE A 59 6.18 -4.77 -18.17
C PHE A 59 6.70 -6.20 -18.39
N LEU A 60 5.91 -7.22 -18.02
CA LEU A 60 6.31 -8.61 -18.22
C LEU A 60 6.34 -8.98 -19.70
N ALA A 61 5.38 -8.50 -20.50
CA ALA A 61 5.37 -8.72 -21.94
C ALA A 61 6.61 -8.12 -22.62
N ASP A 62 6.97 -6.89 -22.26
CA ASP A 62 8.19 -6.23 -22.76
C ASP A 62 9.44 -7.03 -22.39
N ARG A 63 9.52 -7.50 -21.14
CA ARG A 63 10.66 -8.30 -20.67
C ARG A 63 10.78 -9.65 -21.37
N HIS A 64 9.66 -10.29 -21.69
CA HIS A 64 9.66 -11.50 -22.52
C HIS A 64 10.18 -11.20 -23.93
N ALA A 65 9.69 -10.13 -24.56
CA ALA A 65 10.13 -9.73 -25.90
C ALA A 65 11.63 -9.37 -25.95
N GLU A 66 12.15 -8.68 -24.94
CA GLU A 66 13.59 -8.37 -24.81
C GLU A 66 14.45 -9.62 -24.59
N SER A 67 13.90 -10.66 -23.94
CA SER A 67 14.62 -11.91 -23.67
C SER A 67 14.74 -12.82 -24.91
N GLY A 68 14.03 -12.50 -26.00
CA GLY A 68 14.10 -13.24 -27.26
C GLY A 68 13.45 -14.63 -27.24
N GLU A 69 12.52 -14.87 -26.31
CA GLU A 69 11.75 -16.11 -26.18
C GLU A 69 10.30 -15.92 -26.63
#